data_AF-A0A0F9CAY4-F1
#
_entry.id   AF-A0A0F9CAY4-F1
#
_cell.length_a   1.000
_cell.length_b   1.000
_cell.length_c   1.000
_cell.angle_alpha   90.00
_cell.angle_beta   90.00
_cell.angle_gamma   90.00
#
_symmetry.space_group_name_H-M   'P 1'
#
loop_
_entity.id
_entity.type
_entity.pdbx_description
1 polymer ?
#
loop_
_entity_poly.entity_id
_entity_poly.type
_entity_poly.pdbx_seq_one_letter_code
_entity_poly.pdbx_strand_id
1 'polypeptide(L)'
;MGKDFEVTIYDEERKKDFIQVFGTNTVKVKSPIPTWILKPNGEKASAYFLDLDLITKKEREKLIKHISEKFNQSIDFVRENLDKMGIPILKESCSLIIKNPQRWI
;
A
#
# COMPACT_ATOMS: atom_id res chain seq x y z
N MET A 1 0.76 -15.04 -1.71
CA MET A 1 0.39 -14.63 -3.09
C MET A 1 1.11 -13.35 -3.53
N GLY A 2 1.27 -12.32 -2.68
CA GLY A 2 1.83 -11.02 -3.09
C GLY A 2 3.29 -10.98 -3.56
N LYS A 3 4.02 -12.10 -3.59
CA LYS A 3 5.39 -12.12 -4.12
C LYS A 3 5.45 -11.91 -5.64
N ASP A 4 4.36 -12.21 -6.34
CA ASP A 4 4.25 -12.16 -7.79
C ASP A 4 3.56 -10.88 -8.30
N PHE A 5 3.07 -10.02 -7.40
CA PHE A 5 2.31 -8.83 -7.77
C PHE A 5 2.93 -7.58 -7.19
N GLU A 6 3.28 -6.66 -8.06
CA GLU A 6 3.82 -5.36 -7.69
C GLU A 6 2.98 -4.27 -8.30
N VAL A 7 2.89 -3.14 -7.61
CA VAL A 7 2.32 -1.91 -8.17
C VAL A 7 3.38 -0.84 -8.17
N THR A 8 3.47 -0.10 -9.27
CA THR A 8 4.30 1.10 -9.37
C THR A 8 3.41 2.33 -9.26
N ILE A 9 3.65 3.15 -8.24
CA ILE A 9 2.88 4.35 -7.95
C ILE A 9 3.42 5.53 -8.78
N TYR A 10 2.53 6.21 -9.50
CA TYR A 10 2.88 7.38 -10.33
C TYR A 10 2.27 8.69 -9.82
N ASP A 11 1.31 8.66 -8.89
CA ASP A 11 0.86 9.87 -8.20
C ASP A 11 2.01 10.50 -7.41
N GLU A 12 2.30 11.78 -7.65
CA GLU A 12 3.54 12.41 -7.18
C GLU A 12 3.59 12.60 -5.65
N GLU A 13 2.47 12.84 -4.98
CA GLU A 13 2.45 12.94 -3.52
C GLU A 13 2.65 11.55 -2.90
N ARG A 14 1.87 10.58 -3.35
CA ARG A 14 1.92 9.21 -2.83
C ARG A 14 3.25 8.53 -3.15
N LYS A 15 3.82 8.79 -4.32
CA LYS A 15 5.14 8.31 -4.72
C LYS A 15 6.22 8.79 -3.76
N LYS A 16 6.18 10.06 -3.33
CA LYS A 16 7.14 10.61 -2.35
C LYS A 16 7.01 9.92 -0.99
N ASP A 17 5.79 9.72 -0.50
CA ASP A 17 5.55 8.97 0.75
C ASP A 17 6.22 7.59 0.70
N PHE A 18 6.00 6.85 -0.40
CA PHE A 18 6.52 5.49 -0.55
C PHE A 18 8.04 5.46 -0.70
N ILE A 19 8.63 6.40 -1.44
CA ILE A 19 10.08 6.53 -1.52
C ILE A 19 10.69 6.86 -0.15
N GLN A 20 10.04 7.72 0.64
CA GLN A 20 10.50 8.05 1.99
C GLN A 20 10.48 6.83 2.93
N VAL A 21 9.42 6.02 2.87
CA VAL A 21 9.23 4.87 3.77
C VAL A 21 10.05 3.66 3.31
N PHE A 22 9.97 3.30 2.03
CA PHE A 22 10.50 2.05 1.46
C PHE A 22 11.73 2.25 0.58
N GLY A 23 12.10 3.48 0.23
CA GLY A 23 13.18 3.76 -0.72
C GLY A 23 12.81 3.50 -2.19
N THR A 24 11.56 3.17 -2.48
CA THR A 24 11.05 2.84 -3.81
C THR A 24 9.58 3.22 -3.93
N ASN A 25 9.12 3.47 -5.16
CA ASN A 25 7.69 3.64 -5.50
C ASN A 25 7.03 2.37 -6.05
N THR A 26 7.78 1.26 -6.09
CA THR A 26 7.28 -0.05 -6.52
C THR A 26 7.21 -0.98 -5.32
N VAL A 27 5.99 -1.44 -5.00
CA VAL A 27 5.73 -2.23 -3.80
C VAL A 27 4.89 -3.46 -4.10
N LYS A 28 4.99 -4.47 -3.23
CA LYS A 28 4.23 -5.71 -3.35
C LYS A 28 2.82 -5.56 -2.80
N VAL A 29 1.85 -6.15 -3.49
CA VAL A 29 0.43 -6.09 -3.10
C VAL A 29 -0.13 -7.48 -2.84
N LYS A 30 -1.11 -7.57 -1.92
CA LYS A 30 -1.67 -8.87 -1.49
C LYS A 30 -2.34 -9.64 -2.64
N SER A 31 -2.99 -8.91 -3.55
CA SER A 31 -3.81 -9.44 -4.64
C SER A 31 -3.68 -8.58 -5.91
N PRO A 32 -3.70 -9.18 -7.11
CA PRO A 32 -3.78 -8.46 -8.38
C PRO A 32 -5.20 -7.98 -8.68
N ILE A 33 -6.20 -8.44 -7.91
CA ILE A 33 -7.59 -8.01 -8.03
C ILE A 33 -7.80 -6.88 -7.01
N PRO A 34 -8.08 -5.64 -7.47
CA PRO A 34 -8.33 -4.54 -6.57
C PRO A 34 -9.68 -4.72 -5.86
N THR A 35 -9.78 -4.17 -4.65
CA THR A 35 -11.00 -4.20 -3.84
C THR A 35 -11.65 -2.83 -3.85
N TRP A 36 -12.98 -2.80 -3.74
CA TRP A 36 -13.74 -1.56 -3.59
C TRP A 36 -13.54 -0.97 -2.20
N ILE A 37 -13.21 0.32 -2.15
CA ILE A 37 -13.10 1.12 -0.93
C ILE A 37 -13.97 2.37 -1.06
N LEU A 38 -14.32 2.95 0.09
CA LEU A 38 -14.97 4.25 0.16
C LEU A 38 -13.91 5.32 0.43
N LYS A 39 -13.84 6.34 -0.44
CA LYS A 39 -13.02 7.53 -0.22
C LYS A 39 -13.65 8.38 0.90
N PRO A 40 -12.87 9.29 1.55
CA PRO A 40 -13.41 10.18 2.58
C PRO A 40 -14.57 11.08 2.12
N ASN A 41 -14.64 11.38 0.81
CA ASN A 41 -15.74 12.14 0.20
C ASN A 41 -16.99 11.29 -0.10
N GLY A 42 -17.00 10.01 0.26
CA GLY A 42 -18.13 9.09 0.02
C GLY A 42 -18.14 8.44 -1.37
N GLU A 43 -17.17 8.73 -2.23
CA GLU A 43 -17.07 8.08 -3.54
C GLU A 43 -16.48 6.67 -3.42
N LYS A 44 -16.94 5.76 -4.29
CA LYS A 44 -16.35 4.42 -4.40
C LYS A 44 -15.11 4.48 -5.29
N ALA A 45 -14.07 3.77 -4.87
CA ALA A 45 -12.83 3.62 -5.63
C ALA A 45 -12.32 2.18 -5.59
N SER A 46 -11.55 1.79 -6.60
CA SER A 46 -10.82 0.52 -6.58
C SER A 46 -9.41 0.74 -6.04
N ALA A 47 -8.98 -0.09 -5.10
CA ALA A 47 -7.64 -0.02 -4.51
C ALA A 47 -6.98 -1.39 -4.39
N TYR A 48 -5.66 -1.42 -4.60
CA TYR A 48 -4.81 -2.51 -4.17
C TYR A 48 -4.38 -2.29 -2.72
N PHE A 49 -3.96 -3.36 -2.05
CA PHE A 49 -3.49 -3.29 -0.68
C PHE A 49 -2.05 -3.77 -0.59
N LEU A 50 -1.21 -2.95 0.05
CA LEU A 50 0.18 -3.30 0.36
C LEU A 50 0.23 -4.64 1.10
N ASP A 51 1.16 -5.51 0.70
CA ASP A 51 1.41 -6.76 1.39
C ASP A 51 2.31 -6.52 2.63
N LEU A 52 1.67 -6.27 3.77
CA LEU A 52 2.34 -6.02 5.04
C LEU A 52 3.12 -7.24 5.57
N ASP A 53 2.86 -8.45 5.07
CA ASP A 53 3.60 -9.65 5.45
C ASP A 53 4.96 -9.73 4.73
N LEU A 54 5.16 -8.92 3.70
CA LEU A 54 6.37 -8.89 2.88
C LEU A 54 7.29 -7.70 3.18
N ILE A 55 6.88 -6.78 4.07
CA ILE A 55 7.73 -5.66 4.50
C ILE A 55 8.54 -6.06 5.74
N THR A 56 9.76 -5.53 5.85
CA THR A 56 10.63 -5.76 7.01
C THR A 56 10.12 -5.03 8.24
N LYS A 57 10.54 -5.47 9.43
CA LYS A 57 10.22 -4.80 10.70
C LYS A 57 10.66 -3.32 10.71
N LYS A 58 11.79 -3.00 10.06
CA LYS A 58 12.29 -1.62 9.94
C LYS A 58 11.41 -0.75 9.04
N GLU A 59 11.00 -1.27 7.89
CA GLU A 59 10.07 -0.57 6.99
C GLU A 59 8.70 -0.38 7.65
N ARG A 60 8.24 -1.37 8.42
CA ARG A 60 7.00 -1.29 9.17
C ARG A 60 7.02 -0.16 10.21
N GLU A 61 8.08 -0.03 11.00
CA GLU A 61 8.18 1.09 11.95
C GLU A 61 8.28 2.45 11.24
N LYS A 62 8.99 2.54 10.10
CA LYS A 62 9.00 3.76 9.28
C LYS A 62 7.61 4.12 8.76
N LEU A 63 6.86 3.13 8.30
CA LEU A 63 5.49 3.29 7.82
C LEU A 63 4.58 3.79 8.94
N ILE A 64 4.63 3.16 10.11
CA ILE A 64 3.84 3.56 11.29
C ILE A 64 4.14 5.02 11.66
N LYS A 65 5.43 5.38 11.74
CA LYS A 65 5.85 6.76 12.04
C LYS A 65 5.33 7.74 10.99
N HIS A 66 5.49 7.43 9.71
CA HIS A 66 5.02 8.29 8.62
C HIS A 66 3.50 8.49 8.65
N ILE A 67 2.70 7.44 8.90
CA ILE A 67 1.24 7.54 9.01
C ILE A 67 0.85 8.37 10.23
N SER A 68 1.51 8.12 11.38
CA SER A 68 1.28 8.86 12.62
C SER A 68 1.50 10.37 12.41
N GLU A 69 2.59 10.75 11.76
CA GLU A 69 2.90 12.15 11.42
C GLU A 69 1.93 12.73 10.38
N LYS A 70 1.64 12.00 9.30
CA LYS A 70 0.80 12.48 8.19
C LYS A 70 -0.65 12.72 8.60
N PHE A 71 -1.19 11.88 9.47
CA PHE A 71 -2.60 11.94 9.90
C PHE A 71 -2.78 12.42 11.34
N ASN A 72 -1.70 12.86 11.99
CA ASN A 72 -1.69 13.30 13.38
C ASN A 72 -2.36 12.29 14.34
N GLN A 73 -2.03 11.01 14.17
CA GLN A 73 -2.52 9.89 14.99
C GLN A 73 -1.42 9.40 15.92
N SER A 74 -1.78 8.79 17.05
CA SER A 74 -0.78 8.18 17.93
C SER A 74 -0.13 6.96 17.28
N ILE A 75 1.16 6.74 17.56
CA ILE A 75 1.92 5.58 17.07
C ILE A 75 1.23 4.27 17.49
N ASP A 76 0.74 4.20 18.72
CA ASP A 76 0.07 3.00 19.25
C ASP A 76 -1.24 2.73 18.52
N PHE A 77 -2.05 3.76 18.26
CA PHE A 77 -3.27 3.62 17.46
C PHE A 77 -2.97 3.08 16.06
N VAL A 78 -1.95 3.62 15.39
CA VAL A 78 -1.55 3.15 14.06
C VAL A 78 -1.06 1.70 14.15
N ARG A 79 -0.24 1.35 15.14
CA ARG A 79 0.33 0.00 15.31
C ARG A 79 -0.77 -1.06 15.50
N GLU A 80 -1.80 -0.76 16.28
CA GLU A 80 -2.92 -1.67 16.56
C GLU A 80 -3.89 -1.85 15.39
N ASN A 81 -3.99 -0.84 14.52
CA ASN A 81 -4.98 -0.81 13.44
C ASN A 81 -4.38 -1.08 12.06
N LEU A 82 -3.07 -1.03 11.89
CA LEU A 82 -2.39 -1.16 10.60
C LEU A 82 -2.76 -2.46 9.87
N ASP A 83 -2.77 -3.60 10.56
CA ASP A 83 -3.09 -4.89 9.93
C ASP A 83 -4.59 -5.03 9.59
N LYS A 84 -5.46 -4.35 10.34
CA LYS A 84 -6.91 -4.37 10.14
C LYS A 84 -7.33 -3.49 8.96
N MET A 85 -6.74 -2.30 8.86
CA MET A 85 -7.09 -1.32 7.83
C MET A 85 -6.29 -1.53 6.54
N GLY A 86 -5.06 -2.03 6.66
CA GLY A 86 -4.12 -2.14 5.55
C GLY A 86 -3.71 -0.77 5.00
N ILE A 87 -2.92 -0.78 3.93
CA ILE A 87 -2.51 0.43 3.21
C ILE A 87 -3.09 0.38 1.80
N PRO A 88 -4.16 1.17 1.53
CA PRO A 88 -4.74 1.23 0.20
C PRO A 88 -3.84 2.03 -0.75
N ILE A 89 -3.79 1.55 -1.99
CA ILE A 89 -3.14 2.18 -3.14
C ILE A 89 -4.19 2.25 -4.25
N LEU A 90 -4.64 3.45 -4.60
CA LEU A 90 -5.70 3.63 -5.60
C LEU A 90 -5.26 3.08 -6.95
N LYS A 91 -6.14 2.30 -7.59
CA LYS A 91 -5.91 1.73 -8.92
C LYS A 91 -5.62 2.82 -9.95
N GLU A 92 -6.31 3.95 -9.85
CA GLU A 92 -6.17 5.12 -10.72
C GLU A 92 -4.82 5.85 -10.58
N SER A 93 -4.02 5.49 -9.57
CA SER A 93 -2.74 6.15 -9.23
C SER A 93 -1.53 5.21 -9.34
N CYS A 94 -1.71 4.02 -9.91
CA CYS A 94 -0.64 3.03 -10.01
C CYS A 94 -0.82 2.08 -11.21
N SER A 95 0.27 1.45 -11.62
CA SER A 95 0.27 0.38 -12.62
C SER A 95 0.60 -0.95 -11.97
N LEU A 96 -0.20 -1.99 -12.26
CA LEU A 96 0.05 -3.36 -11.78
C LEU A 96 1.05 -4.06 -12.69
N ILE A 97 2.02 -4.75 -12.08
CA ILE A 97 3.00 -5.62 -12.72
C ILE A 97 2.79 -7.02 -12.14
N ILE A 98 2.49 -7.98 -13.03
CA ILE A 98 2.37 -9.40 -12.68
C ILE A 98 3.66 -10.08 -13.09
N LYS A 99 4.44 -10.53 -12.10
CA LYS A 99 5.60 -11.39 -12.32
C LYS A 99 5.12 -12.82 -12.50
N ASN A 100 5.66 -13.49 -13.52
CA ASN A 100 5.35 -14.88 -13.87
C ASN A 100 3.86 -15.14 -14.23
N PRO A 101 3.33 -14.49 -15.29
CA PRO A 101 1.91 -14.55 -15.66
C PRO A 101 1.41 -15.97 -15.97
N GLN A 102 2.28 -16.87 -16.44
CA GLN A 102 1.95 -18.27 -16.78
C GLN A 102 1.40 -19.10 -15.62
N ARG A 103 1.60 -18.68 -14.36
CA ARG A 103 1.02 -19.35 -13.18
C ARG A 103 -0.42 -18.94 -12.88
N TRP A 104 -0.95 -17.93 -13.58
CA TRP A 104 -2.19 -17.24 -13.24
C TRP A 104 -3.19 -17.15 -14.40
N ILE A 105 -2.86 -17.74 -15.55
CA ILE A 105 -3.75 -17.91 -16.72
C ILE A 105 -4.36 -19.31 -16.67
#